data_AF-A0A7S2KUX1-F1
#
_entry.id   AF-A0A7S2KUX1-F1
#
_cell.length_a   1.000
_cell.length_b   1.000
_cell.length_c   1.000
_cell.angle_alpha   90.00
_cell.angle_beta   90.00
_cell.angle_gamma   90.00
#
_symmetry.space_group_name_H-M   'P 1'
#
loop_
_entity.id
_entity.type
_entity.pdbx_description
1 polymer ?
#
loop_
_entity_poly.entity_id
_entity_poly.type
_entity_poly.pdbx_seq_one_letter_code
_entity_poly.pdbx_strand_id
1 'polypeptide(L)'
;MKFSLAVLSVAATASAFTAFNAPSRSIGASRVATSGVFAPVAVRNVETQLAAKQTPHGGSLVDLILKSDEEKEAAVAACTKELQLSPRQLCDVELIMNGGFSPITGFMDQSTYESVVENVALPDGLIF
;
A
#
# COMPACT_ATOMS: atom_id res chain seq x y z
N MET A 1 -27.04 23.82 -37.08
CA MET A 1 -25.59 23.71 -37.37
C MET A 1 -25.13 22.37 -36.83
N LYS A 2 -24.73 21.44 -37.71
CA LYS A 2 -24.37 20.06 -37.38
C LYS A 2 -22.85 20.01 -37.16
N PHE A 3 -22.39 19.60 -35.97
CA PHE A 3 -20.98 19.33 -35.71
C PHE A 3 -20.75 17.83 -35.68
N SER A 4 -19.99 17.36 -36.66
CA SER A 4 -19.45 16.01 -36.78
C SER A 4 -18.12 15.97 -36.03
N LEU A 5 -17.95 15.03 -35.10
CA LEU A 5 -16.65 14.74 -34.48
C LEU A 5 -16.32 13.27 -34.73
N ALA A 6 -15.20 13.05 -35.43
CA ALA A 6 -14.73 11.76 -35.88
C ALA A 6 -14.23 10.90 -34.72
N VAL A 7 -14.70 9.66 -34.65
CA VAL A 7 -14.14 8.61 -33.79
C VAL A 7 -13.01 7.93 -34.58
N LEU A 8 -11.77 8.07 -34.11
CA LEU A 8 -10.62 7.35 -34.65
C LEU A 8 -10.27 6.19 -33.70
N SER A 9 -10.40 4.97 -34.21
CA SER A 9 -9.99 3.73 -33.56
C SER A 9 -8.48 3.58 -33.51
N VAL A 10 -7.94 3.11 -32.38
CA VAL A 10 -6.62 2.45 -32.33
C VAL A 10 -6.78 1.12 -31.61
N ALA A 11 -6.60 0.04 -32.35
CA ALA A 11 -6.51 -1.32 -31.86
C ALA A 11 -5.13 -1.90 -32.18
N ALA A 12 -4.67 -2.79 -31.29
CA ALA A 12 -3.49 -3.66 -31.37
C ALA A 12 -2.13 -2.94 -31.20
N THR A 13 -1.11 -3.48 -30.51
CA THR A 13 -0.64 -4.88 -30.50
C THR A 13 0.12 -5.20 -29.21
N ALA A 14 -0.01 -6.45 -28.74
CA ALA A 14 0.89 -7.06 -27.79
C ALA A 14 2.25 -7.39 -28.44
N SER A 15 3.31 -7.43 -27.63
CA SER A 15 4.62 -8.08 -27.83
C SER A 15 5.80 -7.10 -27.78
N ALA A 16 6.53 -7.10 -26.65
CA ALA A 16 7.98 -6.87 -26.57
C ALA A 16 8.46 -6.89 -25.11
N PHE A 17 8.53 -8.07 -24.49
CA PHE A 17 9.46 -8.28 -23.38
C PHE A 17 10.30 -9.52 -23.70
N THR A 18 11.30 -9.31 -24.55
CA THR A 18 12.31 -10.30 -24.90
C THR A 18 13.26 -10.48 -23.71
N ALA A 19 13.46 -11.74 -23.31
CA ALA A 19 14.42 -12.12 -22.29
C ALA A 19 15.84 -11.72 -22.74
N PHE A 20 16.51 -10.90 -21.93
CA PHE A 20 17.91 -10.55 -22.13
C PHE A 20 18.80 -11.70 -21.64
N ASN A 21 19.31 -12.52 -22.57
CA ASN A 21 20.27 -13.57 -22.29
C ASN A 21 21.69 -12.95 -22.33
N ALA A 22 22.33 -12.79 -21.17
CA ALA A 22 23.70 -12.29 -21.10
C ALA A 22 24.72 -13.45 -21.19
N PRO A 23 25.78 -13.35 -22.00
CA PRO A 23 26.76 -14.42 -22.20
C PRO A 23 27.74 -14.55 -21.03
N SER A 24 27.93 -15.77 -20.56
CA SER A 24 28.88 -16.15 -19.51
C SER A 24 30.34 -15.93 -19.97
N ARG A 25 31.04 -14.97 -19.36
CA ARG A 25 32.51 -14.87 -19.46
C ARG A 25 33.16 -15.77 -18.40
N SER A 26 33.97 -16.71 -18.85
CA SER A 26 34.76 -17.59 -17.99
C SER A 26 35.93 -16.81 -17.36
N ILE A 27 35.91 -16.65 -16.04
CA ILE A 27 37.08 -16.22 -15.26
C ILE A 27 37.81 -17.47 -14.80
N GLY A 28 39.08 -17.58 -15.18
CA GLY A 28 39.94 -18.73 -14.90
C GLY A 28 40.08 -19.02 -13.40
N ALA A 29 39.94 -20.29 -13.05
CA ALA A 29 40.09 -20.79 -11.69
C ALA A 29 41.57 -20.78 -11.27
N SER A 30 41.97 -19.81 -10.45
CA SER A 30 43.15 -19.96 -9.60
C SER A 30 42.73 -20.70 -8.33
N ARG A 31 43.18 -21.95 -8.19
CA ARG A 31 42.86 -22.81 -7.05
C ARG A 31 43.70 -22.41 -5.84
N VAL A 32 43.11 -21.68 -4.90
CA VAL A 32 43.58 -21.66 -3.51
C VAL A 32 42.88 -22.80 -2.79
N ALA A 33 43.61 -23.87 -2.51
CA ALA A 33 43.14 -24.99 -1.71
C ALA A 33 42.96 -24.53 -0.26
N THR A 34 41.72 -24.24 0.13
CA THR A 34 41.36 -24.24 1.55
C THR A 34 40.63 -25.55 1.81
N SER A 35 41.26 -26.41 2.61
CA SER A 35 40.68 -27.60 3.18
C SER A 35 39.67 -27.19 4.26
N GLY A 36 38.53 -26.66 3.83
CA GLY A 36 37.37 -26.45 4.67
C GLY A 36 36.28 -27.42 4.21
N VAL A 37 35.88 -28.35 5.07
CA VAL A 37 34.66 -29.14 4.86
C VAL A 37 33.49 -28.17 5.01
N PHE A 38 33.11 -27.50 3.91
CA PHE A 38 31.84 -26.78 3.84
C PHE A 38 30.75 -27.84 3.69
N ALA A 39 30.06 -28.14 4.79
CA ALA A 39 28.78 -28.83 4.69
C ALA A 39 27.83 -27.93 3.87
N PRO A 40 27.13 -28.46 2.86
CA PRO A 40 26.12 -27.66 2.18
C PRO A 40 25.03 -27.32 3.20
N VAL A 41 24.91 -26.05 3.55
CA VAL A 41 23.74 -25.55 4.28
C VAL A 41 22.55 -25.86 3.38
N ALA A 42 21.69 -26.77 3.82
CA ALA A 42 20.46 -27.06 3.13
C ALA A 42 19.66 -25.76 3.03
N VAL A 43 19.64 -25.17 1.84
CA VAL A 43 18.70 -24.10 1.51
C VAL A 43 17.34 -24.75 1.68
N ARG A 44 16.65 -24.40 2.77
CA ARG A 44 15.25 -24.78 2.94
C ARG A 44 14.54 -24.18 1.75
N ASN A 45 14.10 -25.04 0.82
CA ASN A 45 13.09 -24.68 -0.15
C ASN A 45 11.83 -24.42 0.66
N VAL A 46 11.72 -23.22 1.20
CA VAL A 46 10.45 -22.69 1.67
C VAL A 46 9.70 -22.48 0.37
N GLU A 47 8.87 -23.44 0.01
CA GLU A 47 7.77 -23.18 -0.89
C GLU A 47 7.06 -21.96 -0.31
N THR A 48 7.24 -20.81 -0.94
CA THR A 48 6.57 -19.57 -0.56
C THR A 48 5.09 -19.79 -0.86
N GLN A 49 4.42 -20.53 0.02
CA GLN A 49 2.97 -20.54 0.13
C GLN A 49 2.59 -19.06 0.13
N LEU A 50 1.77 -18.66 -0.84
CA LEU A 50 1.24 -17.31 -0.99
C LEU A 50 0.26 -17.04 0.15
N ALA A 51 0.77 -17.02 1.37
CA ALA A 51 0.04 -16.95 2.62
C ALA A 51 0.75 -15.96 3.51
N ALA A 52 0.40 -14.68 3.35
CA ALA A 52 0.24 -13.75 4.47
C ALA A 52 -0.20 -12.39 3.92
N LYS A 53 -1.46 -12.28 3.50
CA LYS A 53 -2.12 -10.97 3.61
C LYS A 53 -2.14 -10.68 5.12
N GLN A 54 -1.24 -9.81 5.59
CA GLN A 54 -1.19 -9.46 7.01
C GLN A 54 -2.56 -8.96 7.44
N THR A 55 -3.00 -9.37 8.63
CA THR A 55 -4.25 -8.88 9.20
C THR A 55 -4.10 -7.39 9.48
N PRO A 56 -5.07 -6.54 9.09
CA PRO A 56 -5.03 -5.11 9.38
C PRO A 56 -4.86 -4.84 10.88
N HIS A 57 -4.23 -3.71 11.22
CA HIS A 57 -4.12 -3.28 12.60
C HIS A 57 -5.52 -3.01 13.17
N GLY A 58 -5.78 -3.50 14.40
CA GLY A 58 -7.12 -3.54 14.99
C GLY A 58 -8.04 -4.64 14.45
N GLY A 59 -7.56 -5.55 13.60
CA GLY A 59 -8.28 -6.74 13.15
C GLY A 59 -9.08 -6.57 11.85
N SER A 60 -9.50 -5.35 11.50
CA SER A 60 -10.23 -5.05 10.26
C SER A 60 -9.74 -3.77 9.60
N LEU A 61 -9.68 -3.76 8.27
CA LEU A 61 -9.33 -2.57 7.49
C LEU A 61 -10.54 -1.64 7.44
N VAL A 62 -10.36 -0.39 7.87
CA VAL A 62 -11.36 0.67 7.79
C VAL A 62 -11.31 1.30 6.39
N ASP A 63 -12.34 1.13 5.56
CA ASP A 63 -12.46 1.83 4.26
C ASP A 63 -13.61 2.83 4.32
N LEU A 64 -13.28 4.13 4.32
CA LEU A 64 -14.26 5.23 4.40
C LEU A 64 -14.58 5.84 3.03
N ILE A 65 -13.98 5.33 1.94
CA ILE A 65 -14.21 5.86 0.60
C ILE A 65 -15.54 5.33 0.07
N LEU A 66 -16.52 6.24 -0.05
CA LEU A 66 -17.83 5.96 -0.63
C LEU A 66 -17.71 5.58 -2.12
N LYS A 67 -18.45 4.54 -2.53
CA LYS A 67 -18.29 3.95 -3.88
C LYS A 67 -19.30 4.50 -4.87
N SER A 68 -20.51 4.83 -4.42
CA SER A 68 -21.55 5.41 -5.28
C SER A 68 -21.47 6.94 -5.29
N ASP A 69 -21.96 7.55 -6.36
CA ASP A 69 -22.00 9.02 -6.46
C ASP A 69 -23.12 9.62 -5.59
N GLU A 70 -24.23 8.90 -5.44
CA GLU A 70 -25.36 9.27 -4.57
C GLU A 70 -24.93 9.42 -3.10
N GLU A 71 -24.14 8.48 -2.57
CA GLU A 71 -23.60 8.57 -1.21
C GLU A 71 -22.64 9.76 -1.04
N LYS A 72 -21.82 10.06 -2.06
CA LYS A 72 -20.88 11.20 -2.02
C LYS A 72 -21.65 12.52 -2.00
N GLU A 73 -22.65 12.68 -2.84
CA GLU A 73 -23.49 13.88 -2.89
C GLU A 73 -24.22 14.09 -1.56
N ALA A 74 -24.79 13.02 -0.99
CA ALA A 74 -25.43 13.07 0.31
C ALA A 74 -24.46 13.45 1.44
N ALA A 75 -23.23 12.90 1.43
CA ALA A 75 -22.20 13.24 2.41
C ALA A 75 -21.78 14.72 2.32
N VAL A 76 -21.59 15.24 1.09
CA VAL A 76 -21.26 16.66 0.87
C VAL A 76 -22.43 17.56 1.32
N ALA A 77 -23.67 17.18 1.03
CA ALA A 77 -24.85 17.93 1.44
C ALA A 77 -25.04 17.98 2.97
N ALA A 78 -24.56 16.98 3.70
CA ALA A 78 -24.59 16.93 5.16
C ALA A 78 -23.54 17.84 5.83
N CYS A 79 -22.52 18.28 5.09
CA CYS A 79 -21.46 19.13 5.63
C CYS A 79 -21.95 20.57 5.84
N THR A 80 -21.73 21.11 7.03
CA THR A 80 -22.12 22.50 7.38
C THR A 80 -20.95 23.48 7.31
N LYS A 81 -19.73 22.98 7.16
CA LYS A 81 -18.50 23.76 7.16
C LYS A 81 -17.51 23.22 6.13
N GLU A 82 -16.76 24.13 5.54
CA GLU A 82 -15.65 23.82 4.65
C GLU A 82 -14.36 24.37 5.26
N LEU A 83 -13.30 23.55 5.23
CA LEU A 83 -11.99 23.89 5.78
C LEU A 83 -10.93 23.54 4.75
N GLN A 84 -10.06 24.51 4.43
CA GLN A 84 -8.92 24.29 3.57
C GLN A 84 -7.79 23.61 4.36
N LEU A 85 -7.35 22.46 3.90
CA LEU A 85 -6.32 21.67 4.55
C LEU A 85 -4.93 22.06 4.06
N SER A 86 -3.96 22.02 4.97
CA SER A 86 -2.54 22.07 4.59
C SER A 86 -2.13 20.77 3.85
N PRO A 87 -1.03 20.80 3.07
CA PRO A 87 -0.55 19.59 2.39
C PRO A 87 -0.30 18.41 3.33
N ARG A 88 0.16 18.66 4.57
CA ARG A 88 0.37 17.60 5.56
C ARG A 88 -0.94 16.98 6.04
N GLN A 89 -1.93 17.82 6.35
CA GLN A 89 -3.25 17.35 6.79
C GLN A 89 -3.95 16.55 5.70
N LEU A 90 -3.74 16.90 4.42
CA LEU A 90 -4.27 16.13 3.29
C LEU A 90 -3.75 14.68 3.28
N CYS A 91 -2.45 14.48 3.54
CA CYS A 91 -1.88 13.14 3.67
C CYS A 91 -2.54 12.33 4.79
N ASP A 92 -2.81 12.96 5.94
CA ASP A 92 -3.45 12.29 7.07
C ASP A 92 -4.90 11.91 6.73
N VAL A 93 -5.65 12.78 6.05
CA VAL A 93 -7.00 12.45 5.55
C VAL A 93 -6.97 11.28 4.59
N GLU A 94 -6.03 11.24 3.65
CA GLU A 94 -5.89 10.14 2.70
C GLU A 94 -5.68 8.79 3.42
N LEU A 95 -4.79 8.76 4.42
CA LEU A 95 -4.49 7.56 5.21
C LEU A 95 -5.64 7.11 6.12
N ILE A 96 -6.43 8.06 6.63
CA ILE A 96 -7.65 7.74 7.37
C ILE A 96 -8.70 7.15 6.43
N MET A 97 -8.90 7.77 5.26
CA MET A 97 -9.96 7.37 4.33
C MET A 97 -9.72 5.99 3.71
N ASN A 98 -8.47 5.66 3.36
CA ASN A 98 -8.12 4.39 2.72
C ASN A 98 -7.83 3.25 3.72
N GLY A 99 -7.82 3.53 5.02
CA GLY A 99 -7.57 2.54 6.07
C GLY A 99 -6.12 2.32 6.46
N GLY A 100 -5.19 3.13 5.94
CA GLY A 100 -3.78 3.11 6.34
C GLY A 100 -3.57 3.34 7.84
N PHE A 101 -4.50 4.03 8.50
CA PHE A 101 -4.51 4.23 9.95
C PHE A 101 -5.57 3.40 10.70
N SER A 102 -6.03 2.28 10.15
CA SER A 102 -6.89 1.36 10.93
C SER A 102 -6.23 1.06 12.28
N PRO A 103 -6.93 1.17 13.43
CA PRO A 103 -8.39 1.15 13.58
C PRO A 103 -9.12 2.50 13.58
N ILE A 104 -8.43 3.64 13.45
CA ILE A 104 -9.12 4.94 13.60
C ILE A 104 -10.03 5.24 12.41
N THR A 105 -11.19 5.87 12.70
CA THR A 105 -12.22 6.22 11.71
C THR A 105 -12.33 7.73 11.47
N GLY A 106 -11.45 8.52 12.08
CA GLY A 106 -11.46 9.98 12.03
C GLY A 106 -10.29 10.57 12.79
N PHE A 107 -10.24 11.90 12.89
CA PHE A 107 -9.26 12.59 13.71
C PHE A 107 -9.50 12.32 15.20
N MET A 108 -8.40 12.22 15.95
CA MET A 108 -8.46 12.02 17.39
C MET A 108 -9.10 13.22 18.10
N ASP A 109 -9.94 12.93 19.08
CA ASP A 109 -10.29 13.91 20.09
C ASP A 109 -9.12 14.12 21.07
N GLN A 110 -9.28 15.09 21.97
CA GLN A 110 -8.22 15.45 22.91
C GLN A 110 -7.83 14.27 23.81
N SER A 111 -8.80 13.55 24.35
CA SER A 111 -8.53 12.40 25.24
C SER A 111 -7.77 11.28 24.55
N THR A 112 -8.14 10.97 23.31
CA THR A 112 -7.48 9.93 22.50
C THR A 112 -6.06 10.36 22.15
N TYR A 113 -5.89 11.63 21.78
CA TYR A 113 -4.59 12.21 21.50
C TYR A 113 -3.66 12.19 22.73
N GLU A 114 -4.14 12.62 23.89
CA GLU A 114 -3.37 12.61 25.14
C GLU A 114 -2.92 11.19 25.51
N SER A 115 -3.80 10.19 25.37
CA SER A 115 -3.44 8.78 25.56
C SER A 115 -2.26 8.34 24.68
N VAL A 116 -2.28 8.71 23.40
CA VAL A 116 -1.22 8.35 22.45
C VAL A 116 0.09 9.07 22.78
N VAL A 117 0.03 10.35 23.13
CA VAL A 117 1.22 11.13 23.51
C VAL A 117 1.88 10.56 24.78
N GLU A 118 1.09 10.14 25.76
CA GLU A 118 1.61 9.64 27.03
C GLU A 118 2.01 8.16 26.97
N ASN A 119 1.27 7.34 26.22
CA ASN A 119 1.37 5.88 26.30
C ASN A 119 1.74 5.21 24.97
N VAL A 120 1.83 5.94 23.85
CA VAL A 120 2.04 5.40 22.49
C VAL A 120 0.98 4.36 22.12
N ALA A 121 -0.23 4.56 22.66
CA ALA A 121 -1.34 3.66 22.49
C ALA A 121 -2.67 4.42 22.54
N LEU A 122 -3.62 3.94 21.76
CA LEU A 122 -5.02 4.31 21.85
C LEU A 122 -5.59 3.91 23.23
N PRO A 123 -6.73 4.49 23.65
CA PRO A 123 -7.35 4.17 24.94
C PRO A 123 -7.69 2.69 25.16
N ASP A 124 -7.79 1.90 24.09
CA ASP A 124 -8.02 0.45 24.12
C ASP A 124 -6.72 -0.37 24.27
N GLY A 125 -5.56 0.30 24.32
CA GLY A 125 -4.24 -0.30 24.45
C GLY A 125 -3.59 -0.72 23.11
N LEU A 126 -4.23 -0.45 21.97
CA LEU A 126 -3.61 -0.69 20.66
C LEU A 126 -2.53 0.37 20.39
N ILE A 127 -1.37 -0.07 19.89
CA ILE A 127 -0.25 0.82 19.60
C ILE A 127 -0.59 1.76 18.45
N PHE A 128 -0.37 3.06 18.64
CA PHE A 128 -0.58 4.09 17.63
C PHE A 128 0.45 5.22 17.78
#